data_AF-A0A932EJB3-F1
#
_entry.id   AF-A0A932EJB3-F1
#
_cell.length_a   1.000
_cell.length_b   1.000
_cell.length_c   1.000
_cell.angle_alpha   90.00
_cell.angle_beta   90.00
_cell.angle_gamma   90.00
#
_symmetry.space_group_name_H-M   'P 1'
#
loop_
_entity.id
_entity.type
_entity.pdbx_description
1 polymer ?
#
loop_
_entity_poly.entity_id
_entity_poly.type
_entity_poly.pdbx_seq_one_letter_code
_entity_poly.pdbx_strand_id
1 'polypeptide(L)'
;MSSQPEQNQAYLIIPGLTPSFVGRPALWFSENASNIRKAVLADPWWQKHALIIDAAERRLVSKTIRELDELGYERVSSLERVGQFRVLGDTLDVFPLAAAHPWRIEFLDNTVEAIRELAADLPVLRAKFKLKEEILREGDYVVHADHGIGIFRGEIIDPRTHTSFLTLESAPPPRPNAPPDRLLVPPDQREKITRYIGFDKPTVHRLGGSMWLKTRQRVKEETWALA
;
A
#
# COMPACT_ATOMS: atom_id res chain seq x y z
N MET A 1 -17.01 9.84 29.90
CA MET A 1 -17.18 8.43 29.55
C MET A 1 -18.33 8.35 28.55
N SER A 2 -18.03 8.39 27.25
CA SER A 2 -18.99 8.09 26.20
C SER A 2 -18.45 6.88 25.46
N SER A 3 -18.83 5.70 25.93
CA SER A 3 -18.68 4.47 25.17
C SER A 3 -19.66 4.57 24.00
N GLN A 4 -19.16 4.98 22.84
CA GLN A 4 -19.91 4.81 21.60
C GLN A 4 -20.14 3.30 21.41
N PRO A 5 -21.34 2.86 20.98
CA PRO A 5 -21.60 1.45 20.76
C PRO A 5 -20.58 0.92 19.74
N GLU A 6 -19.96 -0.22 20.03
CA GLU A 6 -19.12 -0.97 19.09
C GLU A 6 -19.96 -1.28 17.83
N GLN A 7 -19.94 -0.37 16.86
CA GLN A 7 -20.68 -0.55 15.63
C GLN A 7 -20.02 -1.66 14.84
N ASN A 8 -20.80 -2.70 14.53
CA ASN A 8 -20.34 -3.76 13.65
C ASN A 8 -20.05 -3.17 12.27
N GLN A 9 -18.81 -3.29 11.82
CA GLN A 9 -18.37 -2.73 10.56
C GLN A 9 -18.74 -3.66 9.40
N ALA A 10 -19.28 -3.10 8.33
CA ALA A 10 -19.67 -3.90 7.16
C ALA A 10 -18.50 -4.60 6.48
N TYR A 11 -17.29 -4.05 6.57
CA TYR A 11 -16.07 -4.63 6.02
C TYR A 11 -14.81 -4.04 6.66
N LEU A 12 -13.69 -4.75 6.55
CA LEU A 12 -12.36 -4.29 6.94
C LEU A 12 -11.41 -4.35 5.74
N ILE A 13 -10.66 -3.28 5.51
CA ILE A 13 -9.54 -3.25 4.57
C ILE A 13 -8.25 -3.37 5.37
N ILE A 14 -7.43 -4.37 5.04
CA ILE A 14 -6.14 -4.63 5.67
C ILE A 14 -5.05 -4.45 4.61
N PRO A 15 -4.37 -3.29 4.57
CA PRO A 15 -3.28 -3.05 3.65
C PRO A 15 -2.05 -3.87 4.05
N GLY A 16 -1.31 -4.40 3.08
CA GLY A 16 -0.05 -5.11 3.30
C GLY A 16 1.09 -4.19 3.73
N LEU A 17 2.10 -4.77 4.37
CA LEU A 17 3.31 -4.06 4.80
C LEU A 17 4.29 -3.89 3.63
N THR A 18 3.93 -3.00 2.69
CA THR A 18 4.72 -2.71 1.48
C THR A 18 5.27 -1.28 1.52
N PRO A 19 6.43 -1.01 0.88
CA PRO A 19 6.94 0.35 0.74
C PRO A 19 5.91 1.32 0.12
N SER A 20 5.09 0.82 -0.80
CA SER A 20 4.05 1.59 -1.49
C SER A 20 2.88 2.06 -0.60
N PHE A 21 2.65 1.39 0.53
CA PHE A 21 1.62 1.77 1.51
C PHE A 21 2.20 2.45 2.74
N VAL A 22 3.45 2.16 3.10
CA VAL A 22 4.12 2.76 4.24
C VAL A 22 4.29 4.27 4.02
N GLY A 23 3.82 5.06 5.00
CA GLY A 23 3.83 6.53 4.93
C GLY A 23 2.54 7.14 4.38
N ARG A 24 1.59 6.34 3.88
CA ARG A 24 0.24 6.82 3.60
C ARG A 24 -0.54 7.01 4.91
N PRO A 25 -1.27 8.13 5.08
CA PRO A 25 -2.07 8.35 6.28
C PRO A 25 -3.27 7.40 6.31
N ALA A 26 -3.76 7.09 7.52
CA ALA A 26 -4.97 6.31 7.77
C ALA A 26 -6.13 6.74 6.86
N LEU A 27 -6.32 8.05 6.82
CA LEU A 27 -7.41 8.73 6.13
C LEU A 27 -7.44 8.39 4.63
N TRP A 28 -6.28 8.20 4.00
CA TRP A 28 -6.20 7.87 2.58
C TRP A 28 -6.88 6.53 2.26
N PHE A 29 -6.71 5.52 3.10
CA PHE A 29 -7.33 4.21 2.88
C PHE A 29 -8.85 4.27 3.05
N SER A 30 -9.34 5.03 4.04
CA SER A 30 -10.78 5.21 4.24
C SER A 30 -11.42 6.04 3.12
N GLU A 31 -10.80 7.14 2.68
CA GLU A 31 -11.31 8.00 1.60
C GLU A 31 -11.37 7.26 0.26
N ASN A 32 -10.46 6.32 0.05
CA ASN A 32 -10.35 5.56 -1.20
C ASN A 32 -10.94 4.15 -1.11
N ALA A 33 -11.66 3.81 -0.04
CA ALA A 33 -12.13 2.45 0.21
C ALA A 33 -12.90 1.84 -0.97
N SER A 34 -13.80 2.60 -1.61
CA SER A 34 -14.55 2.14 -2.79
C SER A 34 -13.63 1.79 -3.97
N ASN A 35 -12.61 2.62 -4.22
CA ASN A 35 -11.68 2.40 -5.31
C ASN A 35 -10.73 1.23 -5.01
N ILE A 36 -10.27 1.10 -3.76
CA ILE A 36 -9.47 -0.05 -3.30
C ILE A 36 -10.25 -1.34 -3.51
N ARG A 37 -11.53 -1.38 -3.14
CA ARG A 37 -12.38 -2.57 -3.36
C ARG A 37 -12.46 -2.95 -4.83
N LYS A 38 -12.68 -1.99 -5.73
CA LYS A 38 -12.68 -2.24 -7.18
C LYS A 38 -11.31 -2.72 -7.67
N ALA A 39 -10.23 -2.11 -7.19
CA ALA A 39 -8.88 -2.44 -7.59
C ALA A 39 -8.46 -3.84 -7.15
N VAL A 40 -8.79 -4.26 -5.92
CA VAL A 40 -8.56 -5.64 -5.45
C VAL A 40 -9.30 -6.66 -6.31
N LEU A 41 -10.45 -6.32 -6.91
CA LEU A 41 -11.14 -7.25 -7.81
C LEU A 41 -10.51 -7.32 -9.21
N ALA A 42 -9.86 -6.24 -9.68
CA ALA A 42 -9.43 -6.09 -11.07
C ALA A 42 -7.90 -6.20 -11.29
N ASP A 43 -7.09 -5.92 -10.27
CA ASP A 43 -5.63 -5.80 -10.38
C ASP A 43 -4.91 -6.87 -9.52
N PRO A 44 -4.13 -7.78 -10.13
CA PRO A 44 -3.38 -8.80 -9.40
C PRO A 44 -2.39 -8.25 -8.36
N TRP A 45 -1.86 -7.04 -8.57
CA TRP A 45 -1.02 -6.39 -7.58
C TRP A 45 -1.83 -6.03 -6.34
N TRP A 46 -3.03 -5.45 -6.51
CA TRP A 46 -3.89 -5.12 -5.37
C TRP A 46 -4.37 -6.37 -4.62
N GLN A 47 -4.70 -7.45 -5.33
CA GLN A 47 -5.05 -8.74 -4.72
C GLN A 47 -3.95 -9.28 -3.79
N LYS A 48 -2.70 -9.07 -4.16
CA LYS A 48 -1.54 -9.55 -3.39
C LYS A 48 -1.20 -8.64 -2.21
N HIS A 49 -1.61 -7.38 -2.25
CA HIS A 49 -1.14 -6.37 -1.28
C HIS A 49 -2.24 -5.78 -0.42
N ALA A 50 -3.52 -6.07 -0.64
CA ALA A 50 -4.59 -5.66 0.25
C ALA A 50 -5.59 -6.80 0.44
N LEU A 51 -5.99 -7.03 1.68
CA LEU A 51 -7.04 -7.98 2.05
C LEU A 51 -8.31 -7.21 2.40
N ILE A 52 -9.43 -7.61 1.83
CA ILE A 52 -10.76 -7.12 2.19
C ILE A 52 -11.51 -8.28 2.81
N ILE A 53 -12.13 -8.00 3.96
CA ILE A 53 -12.98 -8.95 4.67
C ILE A 53 -14.34 -8.29 4.83
N ASP A 54 -15.37 -8.92 4.29
CA ASP A 54 -16.75 -8.46 4.39
C ASP A 54 -17.46 -9.17 5.54
N ALA A 55 -18.32 -8.45 6.27
CA ALA A 55 -19.24 -9.07 7.21
C ALA A 55 -20.17 -10.04 6.47
N ALA A 56 -20.54 -11.14 7.14
CA ALA A 56 -21.34 -12.25 6.61
C ALA A 56 -20.71 -13.04 5.44
N GLU A 57 -19.45 -12.79 5.06
CA GLU A 57 -18.80 -13.62 4.05
C GLU A 57 -18.38 -14.99 4.62
N ARG A 58 -18.44 -16.05 3.80
CA ARG A 58 -17.86 -17.35 4.19
C ARG A 58 -16.34 -17.29 4.10
N ARG A 59 -15.67 -17.41 5.25
CA ARG A 59 -14.23 -17.31 5.38
C ARG A 59 -13.71 -18.20 6.50
N LEU A 60 -12.72 -19.02 6.17
CA LEU A 60 -11.99 -19.82 7.13
C LEU A 60 -10.97 -18.94 7.87
N VAL A 61 -10.89 -19.06 9.21
CA VAL A 61 -9.85 -18.41 10.02
C VAL A 61 -8.45 -18.75 9.47
N SER A 62 -8.23 -20.02 9.12
CA SER A 62 -6.95 -20.48 8.57
C SER A 62 -6.58 -19.82 7.24
N LYS A 63 -7.57 -19.45 6.40
CA LYS A 63 -7.33 -18.68 5.18
C LYS A 63 -6.86 -17.27 5.52
N THR A 64 -7.55 -16.60 6.44
CA THR A 64 -7.19 -15.25 6.89
C THR A 64 -5.79 -15.19 7.50
N ILE A 65 -5.40 -16.18 8.30
CA ILE A 65 -4.05 -16.28 8.86
C ILE A 65 -2.99 -16.32 7.75
N ARG A 66 -3.19 -17.14 6.71
CA ARG A 66 -2.26 -17.24 5.58
C ARG A 66 -2.15 -15.94 4.81
N GLU A 67 -3.27 -15.31 4.49
CA GLU A 67 -3.28 -14.03 3.76
C GLU A 67 -2.62 -12.91 4.56
N LEU A 68 -2.79 -12.87 5.89
CA LEU A 68 -2.10 -11.90 6.75
C LEU A 68 -0.58 -12.11 6.75
N ASP A 69 -0.12 -13.36 6.84
CA ASP A 69 1.32 -13.70 6.71
C ASP A 69 1.86 -13.33 5.31
N GLU A 70 1.08 -13.58 4.26
CA GLU A 70 1.39 -13.15 2.89
C GLU A 70 1.42 -11.62 2.72
N LEU A 71 0.66 -10.88 3.51
CA LEU A 71 0.71 -9.41 3.59
C LEU A 71 1.86 -8.89 4.46
N GLY A 72 2.61 -9.78 5.11
CA GLY A 72 3.76 -9.46 5.95
C GLY A 72 3.42 -9.20 7.42
N TYR A 73 2.19 -9.46 7.85
CA TYR A 73 1.81 -9.30 9.25
C TYR A 73 2.42 -10.39 10.13
N GLU A 74 2.85 -9.99 11.32
CA GLU A 74 3.47 -10.88 12.30
C GLU A 74 2.42 -11.50 13.23
N ARG A 75 2.41 -12.83 13.35
CA ARG A 75 1.55 -13.51 14.34
C ARG A 75 2.16 -13.44 15.73
N VAL A 76 1.40 -12.94 16.69
CA VAL A 76 1.82 -12.74 18.09
C VAL A 76 0.80 -13.30 19.09
N SER A 77 1.21 -13.47 20.34
CA SER A 77 0.31 -13.84 21.45
C SER A 77 -0.41 -12.62 22.04
N SER A 78 0.26 -11.46 22.07
CA SER A 78 -0.28 -10.18 22.51
C SER A 78 -0.01 -9.12 21.47
N LEU A 79 -1.03 -8.32 21.13
CA LEU A 79 -0.87 -7.20 20.21
C LEU A 79 -0.14 -6.06 20.92
N GLU A 80 0.90 -5.55 20.27
CA GLU A 80 1.72 -4.46 20.80
C GLU A 80 1.84 -3.29 19.81
N ARG A 81 1.76 -3.56 18.50
CA ARG A 81 1.97 -2.56 17.44
C ARG A 81 1.23 -2.89 16.16
N VAL A 82 1.14 -1.90 15.28
CA VAL A 82 0.71 -2.06 13.87
C VAL A 82 1.48 -3.18 13.19
N GLY A 83 0.85 -3.87 12.24
CA GLY A 83 1.45 -4.94 11.46
C GLY A 83 1.48 -6.29 12.19
N GLN A 84 0.77 -6.40 13.31
CA GLN A 84 0.64 -7.65 14.07
C GLN A 84 -0.79 -8.17 14.02
N PHE A 85 -0.93 -9.48 14.19
CA PHE A 85 -2.22 -10.11 14.44
C PHE A 85 -2.09 -11.23 15.47
N ARG A 86 -3.18 -11.55 16.16
CA ARG A 86 -3.30 -12.69 17.06
C ARG A 86 -4.59 -13.45 16.80
N VAL A 87 -4.62 -14.70 17.23
CA VAL A 87 -5.80 -15.57 17.09
C VAL A 87 -6.12 -16.14 18.47
N LEU A 88 -7.37 -15.95 18.91
CA LEU A 88 -7.88 -16.41 20.19
C LEU A 88 -9.21 -17.15 19.95
N GLY A 89 -9.14 -18.47 19.86
CA GLY A 89 -10.30 -19.31 19.55
C GLY A 89 -10.88 -18.97 18.17
N ASP A 90 -12.11 -18.45 18.18
CA ASP A 90 -12.92 -18.04 17.04
C ASP A 90 -12.76 -16.54 16.69
N THR A 91 -11.85 -15.84 17.36
CA THR A 91 -11.55 -14.43 17.08
C THR A 91 -10.15 -14.24 16.52
N LEU A 92 -10.02 -13.27 15.63
CA LEU A 92 -8.74 -12.78 15.12
C LEU A 92 -8.67 -11.29 15.36
N ASP A 93 -7.68 -10.85 16.13
CA ASP A 93 -7.39 -9.43 16.29
C ASP A 93 -6.22 -9.07 15.38
N VAL A 94 -6.36 -8.03 14.58
CA VAL A 94 -5.33 -7.52 13.68
C VAL A 94 -5.14 -6.04 13.94
N PHE A 95 -3.91 -5.54 13.85
CA PHE A 95 -3.64 -4.10 13.90
C PHE A 95 -3.18 -3.63 12.51
N PRO A 96 -4.11 -3.18 11.64
CA PRO A 96 -3.79 -2.84 10.25
C PRO A 96 -2.81 -1.70 10.11
N LEU A 97 -2.08 -1.68 8.98
CA LEU A 97 -1.23 -0.57 8.60
C LEU A 97 -2.05 0.73 8.57
N ALA A 98 -1.52 1.77 9.22
CA ALA A 98 -2.11 3.09 9.31
C ALA A 98 -3.48 3.16 10.02
N ALA A 99 -4.00 2.09 10.65
CA ALA A 99 -5.19 2.19 11.48
C ALA A 99 -4.89 2.92 12.80
N ALA A 100 -5.89 3.63 13.34
CA ALA A 100 -5.79 4.24 14.68
C ALA A 100 -5.84 3.17 15.78
N HIS A 101 -6.67 2.14 15.58
CA HIS A 101 -6.92 1.09 16.54
C HIS A 101 -6.87 -0.30 15.90
N PRO A 102 -6.60 -1.36 16.68
CA PRO A 102 -6.76 -2.74 16.22
C PRO A 102 -8.23 -3.09 15.97
N TRP A 103 -8.44 -4.10 15.14
CA TRP A 103 -9.75 -4.61 14.78
C TRP A 103 -9.86 -6.09 15.13
N ARG A 104 -11.00 -6.48 15.67
CA ARG A 104 -11.40 -7.86 15.93
C ARG A 104 -12.32 -8.35 14.82
N ILE A 105 -12.05 -9.57 14.36
CA ILE A 105 -12.89 -10.32 13.43
C ILE A 105 -13.38 -11.54 14.19
N GLU A 106 -14.70 -11.66 14.34
CA GLU A 106 -15.38 -12.78 14.98
C GLU A 106 -15.86 -13.76 13.92
N PHE A 107 -15.56 -15.04 14.10
CA PHE A 107 -15.93 -16.09 13.15
C PHE A 107 -16.93 -17.05 13.78
N LEU A 108 -17.99 -17.41 13.04
CA LEU A 108 -18.94 -18.46 13.42
C LEU A 108 -19.22 -19.34 12.22
N ASP A 109 -19.10 -20.66 12.36
CA ASP A 109 -19.38 -21.63 11.29
C ASP A 109 -18.70 -21.30 9.94
N ASN A 110 -17.44 -20.87 10.01
CA ASN A 110 -16.64 -20.41 8.86
C ASN A 110 -17.25 -19.20 8.12
N THR A 111 -17.90 -18.32 8.87
CA THR A 111 -18.50 -17.07 8.39
C THR A 111 -18.01 -15.94 9.27
N VAL A 112 -17.78 -14.76 8.69
CA VAL A 112 -17.46 -13.54 9.45
C VAL A 112 -18.75 -13.02 10.08
N GLU A 113 -18.87 -13.14 11.39
CA GLU A 113 -20.07 -12.72 12.13
C GLU A 113 -20.03 -11.23 12.44
N ALA A 114 -18.88 -10.76 12.93
CA ALA A 114 -18.69 -9.36 13.28
C ALA A 114 -17.26 -8.88 13.01
N ILE A 115 -17.16 -7.59 12.74
CA ILE A 115 -15.92 -6.85 12.60
C ILE A 115 -16.04 -5.64 13.53
N ARG A 116 -15.19 -5.57 14.55
CA ARG A 116 -15.27 -4.57 15.62
C ARG A 116 -13.95 -3.87 15.81
N GLU A 117 -14.00 -2.56 16.05
CA GLU A 117 -12.83 -1.82 16.51
C GLU A 117 -12.56 -2.15 17.98
N LEU A 118 -11.30 -2.35 18.34
CA LEU A 118 -10.89 -2.55 19.72
C LEU A 118 -10.42 -1.22 20.30
N ALA A 119 -11.02 -0.80 21.40
CA ALA A 119 -10.54 0.33 22.19
C ALA A 119 -9.25 -0.03 22.94
N ALA A 120 -8.14 -0.14 22.20
CA ALA A 120 -6.82 -0.42 22.73
C ALA A 120 -5.90 0.78 22.44
N ASP A 121 -5.34 1.35 23.51
CA ASP A 121 -4.31 2.39 23.42
C ASP A 121 -2.95 1.73 23.17
N LEU A 122 -2.79 1.21 21.96
CA LEU A 122 -1.52 0.63 21.50
C LEU A 122 -0.77 1.66 20.67
N PRO A 123 0.55 1.74 20.83
CA PRO A 123 1.32 2.71 20.09
C PRO A 123 1.26 2.41 18.59
N VAL A 124 0.90 3.41 17.80
CA VAL A 124 1.11 3.41 16.34
C VAL A 124 2.61 3.62 16.08
N LEU A 125 3.42 2.64 16.47
CA LEU A 125 4.84 2.65 16.16
C LEU A 125 4.97 2.58 14.64
N ARG A 126 5.70 3.54 14.06
CA ARG A 126 6.36 3.37 12.75
C ARG A 126 7.46 2.33 12.94
N ALA A 127 7.08 1.08 13.19
CA ALA A 127 8.04 0.02 13.33
C ALA A 127 8.88 -0.04 12.05
N LYS A 128 10.17 -0.35 12.20
CA LYS A 128 10.98 -0.79 11.06
C LYS A 128 10.47 -2.17 10.66
N PHE A 129 9.38 -2.19 9.91
CA PHE A 129 8.83 -3.41 9.35
C PHE A 129 9.88 -4.04 8.44
N LYS A 130 9.95 -5.38 8.41
CA LYS A 130 10.61 -6.06 7.31
C LYS A 130 9.68 -5.92 6.11
N LEU A 131 9.88 -4.85 5.33
CA LEU A 131 9.08 -4.61 4.13
C LEU A 131 9.32 -5.75 3.16
N LYS A 132 8.24 -6.27 2.57
CA LYS A 132 8.40 -7.16 1.42
C LYS A 132 9.02 -6.38 0.28
N GLU A 133 10.05 -6.96 -0.32
CA GLU A 133 10.65 -6.42 -1.53
C GLU A 133 9.59 -6.37 -2.62
N GLU A 134 9.35 -5.17 -3.13
CA GLU A 134 8.31 -4.95 -4.12
C GLU A 134 8.89 -5.25 -5.50
N ILE A 135 8.40 -6.33 -6.11
CA ILE A 135 8.83 -6.73 -7.44
C ILE A 135 8.14 -5.82 -8.46
N LEU A 136 8.90 -4.89 -9.04
CA LEU A 136 8.46 -4.10 -10.18
C LEU A 136 8.47 -4.95 -11.46
N ARG A 137 7.43 -4.82 -12.26
CA ARG A 137 7.26 -5.45 -13.57
C ARG A 137 7.31 -4.38 -14.65
N GLU A 138 7.91 -4.74 -15.78
CA GLU A 138 7.93 -3.83 -16.93
C GLU A 138 6.52 -3.37 -17.29
N GLY A 139 6.36 -2.06 -17.49
CA GLY A 139 5.07 -1.39 -17.70
C GLY A 139 4.46 -0.76 -16.44
N ASP A 140 4.96 -1.09 -15.24
CA ASP A 140 4.44 -0.51 -14.00
C ASP A 140 4.68 1.01 -13.93
N TYR A 141 3.66 1.76 -13.50
CA TYR A 141 3.87 3.16 -13.11
C TYR A 141 4.61 3.24 -11.79
N VAL A 142 5.54 4.16 -11.72
CA VAL A 142 6.51 4.27 -10.65
C VAL A 142 6.71 5.73 -10.31
N VAL A 143 6.72 6.07 -9.03
CA VAL A 143 7.05 7.40 -8.52
C VAL A 143 8.52 7.41 -8.16
N HIS A 144 9.29 8.30 -8.79
CA HIS A 144 10.62 8.66 -8.34
C HIS A 144 10.54 9.92 -7.47
N ALA A 145 11.06 9.90 -6.25
CA ALA A 145 10.96 11.01 -5.29
C ALA A 145 11.36 12.38 -5.88
N ASP A 146 12.44 12.39 -6.67
CA ASP A 146 12.98 13.61 -7.29
C ASP A 146 12.40 13.95 -8.66
N HIS A 147 11.92 12.96 -9.43
CA HIS A 147 11.63 13.13 -10.86
C HIS A 147 10.17 12.90 -11.25
N GLY A 148 9.35 12.39 -10.34
CA GLY A 148 7.94 12.15 -10.56
C GLY A 148 7.61 10.81 -11.16
N ILE A 149 6.45 10.73 -11.79
CA ILE A 149 5.91 9.46 -12.29
C ILE A 149 6.59 9.09 -13.61
N GLY A 150 7.09 7.86 -13.69
CA GLY A 150 7.62 7.19 -14.88
C GLY A 150 7.03 5.79 -15.05
N ILE A 151 7.39 5.13 -16.14
CA ILE A 151 7.02 3.74 -16.46
C ILE A 151 8.28 2.88 -16.30
N PHE A 152 8.24 1.84 -15.48
CA PHE A 152 9.35 0.93 -15.32
C PHE A 152 9.58 0.11 -16.61
N ARG A 153 10.81 0.10 -17.12
CA ARG A 153 11.24 -0.62 -18.34
C ARG A 153 12.25 -1.72 -18.05
N GLY A 154 12.26 -2.23 -16.83
CA GLY A 154 13.18 -3.27 -16.41
C GLY A 154 14.52 -2.75 -15.92
N GLU A 155 15.45 -3.69 -15.80
CA GLU A 155 16.79 -3.50 -15.25
C GLU A 155 17.82 -3.76 -16.35
N ILE A 156 18.81 -2.87 -16.46
CA ILE A 156 19.95 -3.04 -17.37
C ILE A 156 21.22 -3.21 -16.57
N ILE A 157 22.12 -4.07 -17.03
CA ILE A 157 23.43 -4.28 -16.41
C ILE A 157 24.48 -3.67 -17.33
N ASP A 158 25.27 -2.73 -16.81
CA ASP A 158 26.42 -2.20 -17.52
C ASP A 158 27.48 -3.32 -17.68
N PRO A 159 27.83 -3.73 -18.91
CA PRO A 159 28.75 -4.84 -19.14
C PRO A 159 30.19 -4.53 -18.72
N ARG A 160 30.56 -3.26 -18.49
CA ARG A 160 31.91 -2.85 -18.08
C ARG A 160 32.07 -2.84 -16.58
N THR A 161 31.07 -2.32 -15.88
CA THR A 161 31.11 -2.15 -14.43
C THR A 161 30.34 -3.24 -13.68
N HIS A 162 29.61 -4.10 -14.41
CA HIS A 162 28.64 -5.05 -13.85
C HIS A 162 27.61 -4.39 -12.92
N THR A 163 27.43 -3.06 -13.04
CA THR A 163 26.50 -2.30 -12.20
C THR A 163 25.12 -2.33 -12.81
N SER A 164 24.11 -2.48 -11.96
CA SER A 164 22.75 -2.68 -12.39
C SER A 164 21.88 -1.43 -12.19
N PHE A 165 21.22 -0.97 -13.25
CA PHE A 165 20.41 0.25 -13.26
C PHE A 165 18.95 -0.07 -13.57
N LEU A 166 18.03 0.51 -12.80
CA LEU A 166 16.62 0.48 -13.14
C LEU A 166 16.32 1.53 -14.22
N THR A 167 15.53 1.18 -15.22
CA THR A 167 15.17 2.10 -16.30
C THR A 167 13.74 2.59 -16.12
N LEU A 168 13.54 3.90 -16.01
CA LEU A 168 12.23 4.54 -16.00
C LEU A 168 12.03 5.38 -17.26
N GLU A 169 10.91 5.17 -17.94
CA GLU A 169 10.52 5.94 -19.12
C GLU A 169 9.55 7.05 -18.73
N SER A 170 9.75 8.24 -19.29
CA SER A 170 8.91 9.40 -19.04
C SER A 170 7.95 9.68 -20.19
N ALA A 171 7.22 10.79 -20.15
CA ALA A 171 6.36 11.17 -21.27
C ALA A 171 7.18 11.44 -22.54
N PRO A 172 6.67 11.07 -23.73
CA PRO A 172 7.32 11.40 -24.98
C PRO A 172 7.46 12.91 -25.16
N PRO A 173 8.49 13.39 -25.88
CA PRO A 173 8.60 14.79 -26.23
C PRO A 173 7.39 15.25 -27.06
N PRO A 174 7.05 16.55 -27.05
CA PRO A 174 5.97 17.10 -27.89
C PRO A 174 6.28 17.05 -29.40
N ARG A 175 7.45 16.55 -29.80
CA ARG A 175 7.83 16.37 -31.20
C ARG A 175 7.32 15.01 -31.69
N PRO A 176 6.64 14.95 -32.85
CA PRO A 176 6.18 13.69 -33.42
C PRO A 176 7.31 12.66 -33.56
N ASN A 177 7.02 11.40 -33.24
CA ASN A 177 7.93 10.24 -33.36
C ASN A 177 9.25 10.31 -32.56
N ALA A 178 9.40 11.26 -31.64
CA ALA A 178 10.55 11.27 -30.76
C ALA A 178 10.38 10.21 -29.65
N PRO A 179 11.42 9.37 -29.38
CA PRO A 179 11.33 8.39 -28.30
C PRO A 179 11.23 9.10 -26.95
N PRO A 180 10.58 8.50 -25.95
CA PRO A 180 10.48 9.09 -24.62
C PRO A 180 11.84 9.12 -23.91
N ASP A 181 12.04 10.13 -23.05
CA ASP A 181 13.26 10.24 -22.26
C ASP A 181 13.30 9.11 -21.22
N ARG A 182 14.50 8.54 -20.99
CA ARG A 182 14.73 7.48 -19.99
C ARG A 182 15.62 7.99 -18.85
N LEU A 183 15.23 7.67 -17.62
CA LEU A 183 16.04 7.80 -16.43
C LEU A 183 16.67 6.46 -16.09
N LEU A 184 17.99 6.44 -15.88
CA LEU A 184 18.69 5.31 -15.30
C LEU A 184 18.88 5.58 -13.81
N VAL A 185 18.29 4.74 -12.97
CA VAL A 185 18.40 4.86 -11.52
C VAL A 185 19.47 3.89 -11.03
N PRO A 186 20.58 4.37 -10.45
CA PRO A 186 21.66 3.54 -9.95
C PRO A 186 21.25 2.78 -8.67
N PRO A 187 21.99 1.72 -8.28
CA PRO A 187 21.67 0.90 -7.09
C PRO A 187 21.49 1.69 -5.80
N ASP A 188 22.30 2.72 -5.60
CA ASP A 188 22.33 3.60 -4.41
C ASP A 188 21.16 4.60 -4.35
N GLN A 189 20.28 4.61 -5.36
CA GLN A 189 19.09 5.48 -5.42
C GLN A 189 17.79 4.68 -5.60
N ARG A 190 17.83 3.35 -5.57
CA ARG A 190 16.63 2.51 -5.78
C ARG A 190 15.56 2.74 -4.72
N GLU A 191 15.94 3.12 -3.51
CA GLU A 191 15.05 3.45 -2.41
C GLU A 191 14.21 4.72 -2.66
N LYS A 192 14.58 5.55 -3.64
CA LYS A 192 13.79 6.71 -4.08
C LYS A 192 12.64 6.33 -5.01
N ILE A 193 12.56 5.06 -5.38
CA ILE A 193 11.56 4.54 -6.27
C ILE A 193 10.47 3.82 -5.47
N THR A 194 9.22 4.20 -5.68
CA THR A 194 8.05 3.48 -5.18
C THR A 194 7.06 3.21 -6.31
N ARG A 195 6.29 2.14 -6.22
CA ARG A 195 5.23 1.90 -7.21
C ARG A 195 4.19 3.01 -7.09
N TYR A 196 3.69 3.50 -8.23
CA TYR A 196 2.53 4.37 -8.22
C TYR A 196 1.29 3.57 -7.83
N ILE A 197 0.69 3.94 -6.71
CA ILE A 197 -0.60 3.43 -6.26
C ILE A 197 -1.63 4.53 -6.41
N GLY A 198 -2.44 4.42 -7.45
CA GLY A 198 -3.59 5.27 -7.72
C GLY A 198 -4.66 4.50 -8.49
N PHE A 199 -5.86 5.06 -8.55
CA PHE A 199 -7.03 4.40 -9.12
C PHE A 199 -7.28 4.77 -10.58
N ASP A 200 -6.60 5.82 -11.05
CA ASP A 200 -6.57 6.25 -12.44
C ASP A 200 -5.18 6.09 -13.04
N LYS A 201 -5.12 5.96 -14.37
CA LYS A 201 -3.86 5.99 -15.13
C LYS A 201 -3.17 7.34 -14.87
N PRO A 202 -1.98 7.36 -14.26
CA PRO A 202 -1.33 8.62 -13.92
C PRO A 202 -0.90 9.36 -15.17
N THR A 203 -0.87 10.69 -15.07
CA THR A 203 -0.17 11.50 -16.08
C THR A 203 1.33 11.34 -15.85
N VAL A 204 2.00 10.66 -16.78
CA VAL A 204 3.45 10.63 -16.84
C VAL A 204 3.89 12.01 -17.32
N HIS A 205 4.78 12.65 -16.58
CA HIS A 205 5.38 13.92 -16.99
C HIS A 205 6.81 13.67 -17.49
N ARG A 206 7.38 14.66 -18.21
CA ARG A 206 8.79 14.61 -18.56
C ARG A 206 9.65 14.82 -17.31
N LEU A 207 10.71 14.03 -17.18
CA LEU A 207 11.63 14.08 -16.05
C LEU A 207 12.34 15.44 -16.03
N GLY A 208 12.36 16.11 -14.86
CA GLY A 208 12.99 17.43 -14.70
C GLY A 208 12.16 18.62 -15.20
N GLY A 209 10.91 18.42 -15.64
CA GLY A 209 10.02 19.52 -15.97
C GLY A 209 9.54 20.29 -14.72
N SER A 210 9.48 21.62 -14.81
CA SER A 210 8.95 22.52 -13.76
C SER A 210 7.53 22.18 -13.28
N MET A 211 6.81 21.35 -14.04
CA MET A 211 5.48 20.85 -13.73
C MET A 211 5.46 19.86 -12.55
N TRP A 212 6.47 18.99 -12.39
CA TRP A 212 6.54 18.05 -11.25
C TRP A 212 6.76 18.78 -9.91
N LEU A 213 7.63 19.80 -9.90
CA LEU A 213 7.85 20.65 -8.73
C LEU A 213 6.54 21.33 -8.28
N LYS A 214 5.72 21.79 -9.23
CA LYS A 214 4.40 22.40 -8.97
C LYS A 214 3.37 21.37 -8.49
N THR A 215 3.33 20.17 -9.07
CA THR A 215 2.45 19.07 -8.61
C THR A 215 2.79 18.65 -7.19
N ARG A 216 4.09 18.52 -6.85
CA ARG A 216 4.54 18.19 -5.49
C ARG A 216 4.13 19.26 -4.48
N GLN A 217 4.20 20.53 -4.87
CA GLN A 217 3.80 21.66 -4.01
C GLN A 217 2.29 21.63 -3.74
N ARG A 218 1.47 21.39 -4.77
CA ARG A 218 0.00 21.28 -4.64
C ARG A 218 -0.43 20.11 -3.76
N VAL A 219 0.10 18.91 -4.00
CA VAL A 219 -0.24 17.71 -3.20
C VAL A 219 0.19 17.88 -1.74
N LYS A 220 1.31 18.55 -1.48
CA LYS A 220 1.75 18.90 -0.12
C LYS A 220 0.84 19.92 0.57
N GLU A 221 0.30 20.88 -0.18
CA GLU A 221 -0.64 21.88 0.33
C GLU A 221 -2.01 21.25 0.64
N GLU A 222 -2.52 20.36 -0.23
CA GLU A 222 -3.78 19.64 -0.03
C GLU A 222 -3.73 18.67 1.15
N THR A 223 -2.59 17.98 1.34
CA THR A 223 -2.39 17.09 2.49
C THR A 223 -2.19 17.83 3.83
N TRP A 224 -1.80 19.10 3.81
CA TRP A 224 -1.66 19.94 5.01
C TRP A 224 -2.93 20.77 5.31
N ALA A 225 -3.73 21.09 4.29
CA ALA A 225 -5.00 21.80 4.46
C ALA A 225 -6.13 20.92 5.02
N LEU A 226 -5.91 19.60 5.10
CA LEU A 226 -6.86 18.60 5.60
C LEU A 226 -6.40 17.95 6.92
N ALA A 227 -5.35 18.47 7.55
CA ALA A 227 -4.82 18.04 8.86
C ALA A 227 -5.10 19.12 9.92
#